data_AF-A0A830H9H0-F1
#
_entry.id   AF-A0A830H9H0-F1
#
_cell.length_a   1.000
_cell.length_b   1.000
_cell.length_c   1.000
_cell.angle_alpha   90.00
_cell.angle_beta   90.00
_cell.angle_gamma   90.00
#
_symmetry.space_group_name_H-M   'P 1'
#
loop_
_entity.id
_entity.type
_entity.pdbx_description
1 polymer ?
#
loop_
_entity_poly.entity_id
_entity_poly.type
_entity_poly.pdbx_seq_one_letter_code
_entity_poly.pdbx_strand_id
1 'polypeptide(L)'
;MMFAHRVGSVMVTPMMTTGSWASSAFMKHASSSFMKKPVTFPGGSFQAGANVNKMVSSSASSASSAASSASSSSGVVAEKLENYTAVHQLLHWLMAGAAITCFTTVNIAQQSKDKKTKGDMMHLHKSAGTLAAMLLVPRVGIRLASKLPALPSGHALEHLAARIGHAGLYAGMTIMPVTGVVMGYYGGKGLPFFTTTIPGAPKEKRNGKLAGQAFKIHKKLGIPFEALFGAHIGAVGYHHVVKNQPILWGMLGGHAVA
;
A
#
# COMPACT_ATOMS: atom_id res chain seq x y z
N MET A 1 -65.09 14.56 -6.77
CA MET A 1 -65.56 14.68 -5.37
C MET A 1 -64.41 14.22 -4.48
N MET A 2 -63.50 15.11 -4.06
CA MET A 2 -63.56 15.93 -2.84
C MET A 2 -63.71 15.09 -1.56
N PHE A 3 -62.63 14.90 -0.79
CA PHE A 3 -62.45 15.62 0.49
C PHE A 3 -61.03 15.45 1.05
N ALA A 4 -60.49 16.55 1.56
CA ALA A 4 -59.20 16.70 2.20
C ALA A 4 -59.36 16.76 3.73
N HIS A 5 -58.33 16.35 4.48
CA HIS A 5 -58.03 16.80 5.85
C HIS A 5 -56.54 16.49 6.11
N ARG A 6 -55.63 17.47 6.05
CA ARG A 6 -55.22 18.50 7.02
C ARG A 6 -54.30 17.99 8.16
N VAL A 7 -53.00 18.23 7.92
CA VAL A 7 -51.93 18.81 8.78
C VAL A 7 -51.73 18.34 10.24
N GLY A 8 -50.49 17.96 10.57
CA GLY A 8 -49.95 17.92 11.93
C GLY A 8 -48.42 17.78 11.95
N SER A 9 -47.73 18.79 12.49
CA SER A 9 -46.29 19.09 12.45
C SER A 9 -45.48 18.33 13.52
N VAL A 10 -44.22 17.96 13.25
CA VAL A 10 -43.19 17.75 14.29
C VAL A 10 -41.81 18.23 13.82
N MET A 11 -41.42 19.37 14.39
CA MET A 11 -40.10 19.75 14.91
C MET A 11 -38.84 19.33 14.11
N VAL A 12 -38.27 20.30 13.41
CA VAL A 12 -36.84 20.35 13.07
C VAL A 12 -36.13 21.16 14.17
N THR A 13 -35.11 20.58 14.81
CA THR A 13 -34.20 21.30 15.72
C THR A 13 -32.75 21.04 15.28
N PRO A 14 -31.91 22.08 15.17
CA PRO A 14 -30.55 21.96 14.63
C PRO A 14 -29.54 21.56 15.73
N MET A 15 -28.73 20.52 15.46
CA MET A 15 -27.56 20.20 16.29
C MET A 15 -26.35 21.03 15.82
N MET A 16 -26.13 22.11 16.57
CA MET A 16 -24.85 22.55 17.15
C MET A 16 -23.55 22.16 16.43
N THR A 17 -22.96 23.19 15.81
CA THR A 17 -21.55 23.36 15.48
C THR A 17 -20.66 23.41 16.72
N THR A 18 -19.65 22.55 16.76
CA THR A 18 -18.44 22.65 17.61
C THR A 18 -17.28 22.14 16.74
N GLY A 19 -16.04 22.63 16.76
CA GLY A 19 -15.42 23.78 17.37
C GLY A 19 -14.08 23.97 16.64
N SER A 20 -13.76 25.23 16.33
CA SER A 20 -12.47 25.65 15.77
C SER A 20 -11.44 25.65 16.89
N TRP A 21 -10.36 24.87 16.76
CA TRP A 21 -9.18 25.02 17.61
C TRP A 21 -7.95 25.25 16.74
N ALA A 22 -7.58 26.52 16.64
CA ALA A 22 -6.30 26.98 16.14
C ALA A 22 -5.19 26.51 17.10
N SER A 23 -4.20 25.78 16.58
CA SER A 23 -2.92 25.57 17.27
C SER A 23 -1.89 26.54 16.71
N SER A 24 -1.47 27.44 17.58
CA SER A 24 -0.41 28.42 17.41
C SER A 24 0.94 27.75 17.21
N ALA A 25 1.72 28.38 16.34
CA ALA A 25 3.10 28.07 16.04
C ALA A 25 4.00 28.14 17.29
N PHE A 26 4.76 27.09 17.55
CA PHE A 26 5.96 27.15 18.38
C PHE A 26 7.17 26.85 17.50
N MET A 27 7.91 27.93 17.22
CA MET A 27 9.09 27.95 16.37
C MET A 27 10.32 28.07 17.28
N LYS A 28 11.41 27.44 16.85
CA LYS A 28 12.83 27.69 17.21
C LYS A 28 13.37 27.04 18.49
N HIS A 29 14.23 26.04 18.30
CA HIS A 29 15.64 26.16 18.71
C HIS A 29 16.49 25.05 18.05
N ALA A 30 17.35 25.45 17.11
CA ALA A 30 18.48 24.66 16.64
C ALA A 30 19.64 25.62 16.37
N SER A 31 20.75 25.44 17.08
CA SER A 31 22.10 25.93 16.71
C SER A 31 23.06 25.24 17.67
N SER A 32 23.82 24.23 17.23
CA SER A 32 25.09 24.29 16.51
C SER A 32 26.25 24.83 17.35
N SER A 33 27.26 23.99 17.58
CA SER A 33 28.70 24.30 17.56
C SER A 33 29.50 23.28 18.36
N PHE A 34 30.14 22.33 17.68
CA PHE A 34 31.31 21.64 18.23
C PHE A 34 32.44 21.74 17.20
N MET A 35 33.25 22.78 17.39
CA MET A 35 34.38 23.13 16.52
C MET A 35 35.64 22.40 16.97
N LYS A 36 36.35 21.92 15.95
CA LYS A 36 37.63 21.23 15.89
C LYS A 36 38.73 21.85 16.78
N LYS A 37 39.54 21.02 17.43
CA LYS A 37 40.89 21.37 17.88
C LYS A 37 41.93 20.65 17.00
N PRO A 38 42.97 21.33 16.49
CA PRO A 38 44.11 20.69 15.84
C PRO A 38 45.13 20.21 16.88
N VAL A 39 45.69 19.02 16.64
CA VAL A 39 46.79 18.45 17.42
C VAL A 39 48.11 18.77 16.70
N THR A 40 49.01 19.45 17.40
CA THR A 40 50.40 19.69 17.00
C THR A 40 51.31 18.72 17.76
N PHE A 41 52.32 18.17 17.07
CA PHE A 41 53.43 17.44 17.71
C PHE A 41 54.77 18.06 17.26
N PRO A 42 55.73 18.26 18.18
CA PRO A 42 57.04 18.83 17.87
C PRO A 42 58.04 17.76 17.40
N GLY A 43 58.98 18.20 16.56
CA GLY A 43 60.00 17.36 15.95
C GLY A 43 61.08 16.84 16.90
N GLY A 44 61.82 15.84 16.41
CA GLY A 44 62.98 15.27 17.08
C GLY A 44 63.71 14.22 16.24
N SER A 45 64.85 14.65 15.69
CA SER A 45 66.09 13.92 15.38
C SER A 45 66.16 12.74 14.40
N PHE A 46 66.97 13.01 13.37
CA PHE A 46 67.62 12.17 12.38
C PHE A 46 68.79 11.35 12.96
N GLN A 47 68.95 10.07 12.59
CA GLN A 47 70.24 9.33 12.53
C GLN A 47 69.99 8.02 11.74
N ALA A 48 70.37 7.92 10.46
CA ALA A 48 71.68 7.52 9.90
C ALA A 48 72.06 6.04 10.16
N GLY A 49 72.17 5.26 9.07
CA GLY A 49 73.05 4.09 9.02
C GLY A 49 72.51 2.86 8.26
N ALA A 50 73.19 2.55 7.15
CA ALA A 50 73.42 1.21 6.56
C ALA A 50 72.94 1.01 5.11
N ASN A 51 73.86 1.38 4.23
CA ASN A 51 74.15 0.94 2.88
C ASN A 51 73.87 -0.54 2.58
N VAL A 52 73.13 -0.85 1.50
CA VAL A 52 73.50 -1.87 0.49
C VAL A 52 72.85 -1.47 -0.82
N ASN A 53 73.67 -1.06 -1.79
CA ASN A 53 73.29 -1.02 -3.19
C ASN A 53 74.06 -2.11 -3.93
N LYS A 54 73.40 -2.72 -4.91
CA LYS A 54 73.96 -3.63 -5.93
C LYS A 54 73.98 -5.11 -5.55
N MET A 55 73.03 -5.87 -6.08
CA MET A 55 73.36 -6.91 -7.06
C MET A 55 72.11 -7.46 -7.77
N VAL A 56 72.23 -7.49 -9.10
CA VAL A 56 71.63 -8.45 -10.04
C VAL A 56 70.14 -8.30 -10.38
N SER A 57 69.97 -7.60 -11.50
CA SER A 57 68.99 -7.82 -12.56
C SER A 57 68.57 -9.28 -12.80
N SER A 58 67.29 -9.57 -12.61
CA SER A 58 66.54 -10.57 -13.39
C SER A 58 65.06 -10.63 -12.95
N SER A 59 64.22 -9.74 -13.50
CA SER A 59 62.80 -10.01 -13.81
C SER A 59 62.08 -8.69 -14.19
N ALA A 60 62.46 -8.10 -15.32
CA ALA A 60 61.57 -7.20 -16.04
C ALA A 60 60.54 -8.08 -16.78
N SER A 61 59.47 -8.50 -16.09
CA SER A 61 58.27 -9.13 -16.69
C SER A 61 57.11 -9.19 -15.69
N SER A 62 56.78 -8.08 -15.01
CA SER A 62 55.52 -7.96 -14.25
C SER A 62 55.19 -6.51 -13.84
N ALA A 63 55.67 -5.52 -14.61
CA ALA A 63 55.44 -4.10 -14.36
C ALA A 63 54.57 -3.47 -15.46
N SER A 64 53.36 -4.01 -15.67
CA SER A 64 52.30 -3.32 -16.41
C SER A 64 50.88 -3.77 -16.02
N SER A 65 50.67 -4.30 -14.81
CA SER A 65 49.33 -4.73 -14.34
C SER A 65 48.99 -4.31 -12.91
N ALA A 66 49.76 -3.39 -12.30
CA ALA A 66 49.59 -2.97 -10.91
C ALA A 66 49.39 -1.45 -10.74
N ALA A 67 48.70 -0.82 -11.68
CA ALA A 67 48.34 0.61 -11.61
C ALA A 67 46.84 0.85 -11.91
N SER A 68 45.98 -0.07 -11.47
CA SER A 68 44.51 0.11 -11.51
C SER A 68 43.85 -0.57 -10.32
N SER A 69 44.35 -0.32 -9.12
CA SER A 69 43.72 -0.84 -7.89
C SER A 69 44.17 -0.05 -6.66
N ALA A 70 43.76 1.22 -6.59
CA ALA A 70 43.53 1.96 -5.33
C ALA A 70 43.12 3.41 -5.63
N SER A 71 41.85 3.61 -5.97
CA SER A 71 41.14 4.84 -5.58
C SER A 71 40.00 4.43 -4.66
N SER A 72 40.33 4.33 -3.38
CA SER A 72 39.60 4.94 -2.27
C SER A 72 38.08 5.02 -2.42
N SER A 73 37.42 4.08 -1.74
CA SER A 73 36.37 4.37 -0.76
C SER A 73 35.55 5.65 -0.99
N SER A 74 34.50 5.53 -1.79
CA SER A 74 33.23 6.18 -1.49
C SER A 74 32.18 5.09 -1.45
N GLY A 75 32.13 4.43 -0.29
CA GLY A 75 30.96 3.69 0.16
C GLY A 75 29.80 4.65 0.33
N VAL A 76 29.28 5.16 -0.79
CA VAL A 76 27.85 5.32 -0.91
C VAL A 76 27.41 3.94 -1.35
N VAL A 77 27.16 3.08 -0.36
CA VAL A 77 26.02 2.17 -0.48
C VAL A 77 24.93 3.11 -0.97
N ALA A 78 24.66 3.08 -2.29
CA ALA A 78 23.47 3.70 -2.82
C ALA A 78 22.41 3.15 -1.90
N GLU A 79 21.91 4.00 -1.01
CA GLU A 79 20.91 3.58 -0.04
C GLU A 79 19.77 3.18 -0.94
N LYS A 80 19.69 1.88 -1.21
CA LYS A 80 18.66 1.32 -2.04
C LYS A 80 17.46 1.54 -1.16
N LEU A 81 16.79 2.68 -1.35
CA LEU A 81 15.43 2.91 -0.91
C LEU A 81 14.76 1.56 -1.14
N GLU A 82 14.37 0.89 -0.06
CA GLU A 82 13.85 -0.47 -0.10
C GLU A 82 12.51 -0.41 -0.85
N ASN A 83 12.61 -0.32 -2.17
CA ASN A 83 11.49 -0.19 -3.06
C ASN A 83 10.84 -1.57 -3.10
N TYR A 84 9.52 -1.57 -2.96
CA TYR A 84 8.72 -2.77 -3.17
C TYR A 84 9.10 -3.41 -4.50
N THR A 85 9.17 -4.74 -4.55
CA THR A 85 9.46 -5.43 -5.82
C THR A 85 8.42 -5.02 -6.86
N ALA A 86 8.82 -4.89 -8.13
CA ALA A 86 7.91 -4.47 -9.20
C ALA A 86 6.65 -5.36 -9.27
N VAL A 87 6.79 -6.66 -8.97
CA VAL A 87 5.68 -7.61 -8.87
C VAL A 87 4.72 -7.25 -7.72
N HIS A 88 5.25 -6.86 -6.55
CA HIS A 88 4.43 -6.43 -5.43
C HIS A 88 3.62 -5.16 -5.77
N GLN A 89 4.25 -4.20 -6.44
CA GLN A 89 3.59 -2.97 -6.88
C GLN A 89 2.49 -3.27 -7.91
N LEU A 90 2.81 -4.07 -8.93
CA LEU A 90 1.84 -4.47 -9.95
C LEU A 90 0.62 -5.17 -9.34
N LEU A 91 0.83 -6.15 -8.46
CA LEU A 91 -0.27 -6.83 -7.78
C LEU A 91 -1.07 -5.88 -6.88
N HIS A 92 -0.42 -4.91 -6.24
CA HIS A 92 -1.13 -3.91 -5.44
C HIS A 92 -2.08 -3.10 -6.31
N TRP A 93 -1.60 -2.58 -7.44
CA TRP A 93 -2.40 -1.78 -8.36
C TRP A 93 -3.50 -2.57 -9.06
N LEU A 94 -3.24 -3.84 -9.43
CA LEU A 94 -4.28 -4.71 -9.98
C LEU A 94 -5.40 -4.97 -8.95
N MET A 95 -5.05 -5.21 -7.69
CA MET A 95 -6.04 -5.35 -6.61
C MET A 95 -6.79 -4.05 -6.37
N ALA A 96 -6.11 -2.91 -6.36
CA ALA A 96 -6.72 -1.59 -6.19
C ALA A 96 -7.70 -1.29 -7.34
N GLY A 97 -7.31 -1.55 -8.59
CA GLY A 97 -8.17 -1.37 -9.77
C GLY A 97 -9.40 -2.28 -9.75
N ALA A 98 -9.24 -3.54 -9.35
CA ALA A 98 -10.36 -4.45 -9.17
C ALA A 98 -11.32 -3.99 -8.06
N ALA A 99 -10.78 -3.53 -6.92
CA ALA A 99 -11.58 -3.00 -5.82
C ALA A 99 -12.37 -1.74 -6.23
N ILE A 100 -11.71 -0.78 -6.89
CA ILE A 100 -12.36 0.43 -7.42
C ILE A 100 -13.48 0.05 -8.38
N THR A 101 -13.25 -0.89 -9.28
CA THR A 101 -14.27 -1.39 -10.22
C THR A 101 -15.45 -2.01 -9.46
N CYS A 102 -15.20 -2.84 -8.44
CA CYS A 102 -16.26 -3.41 -7.60
C CYS A 102 -17.09 -2.35 -6.87
N PHE A 103 -16.44 -1.34 -6.27
CA PHE A 103 -17.13 -0.26 -5.54
C PHE A 103 -17.93 0.64 -6.48
N THR A 104 -17.35 1.06 -7.60
CA THR A 104 -18.05 1.90 -8.59
C THR A 104 -19.26 1.18 -9.19
N THR A 105 -19.08 -0.07 -9.65
CA THR A 105 -20.18 -0.85 -10.24
C THR A 105 -21.29 -1.14 -9.25
N VAL A 106 -20.99 -1.46 -7.98
CA VAL A 106 -22.03 -1.71 -6.98
C VAL A 106 -22.80 -0.43 -6.62
N ASN A 107 -22.11 0.71 -6.51
CA ASN A 107 -22.75 2.00 -6.25
C ASN A 107 -23.68 2.40 -7.40
N ILE A 108 -23.22 2.30 -8.65
CA ILE A 108 -24.05 2.56 -9.83
C ILE A 108 -25.25 1.61 -9.86
N ALA A 109 -25.05 0.32 -9.60
CA ALA A 109 -26.12 -0.68 -9.59
C ALA A 109 -27.16 -0.44 -8.48
N GLN A 110 -26.77 0.15 -7.35
CA GLN A 110 -27.68 0.49 -6.25
C GLN A 110 -28.50 1.74 -6.53
N GLN A 111 -27.92 2.73 -7.23
CA GLN A 111 -28.58 3.98 -7.58
C GLN A 111 -29.43 3.86 -8.86
N SER A 112 -29.13 2.90 -9.72
CA SER A 112 -29.86 2.67 -10.97
C SER A 112 -31.25 2.08 -10.74
N LYS A 113 -32.27 2.73 -11.32
CA LYS A 113 -33.66 2.21 -11.36
C LYS A 113 -33.89 1.24 -12.53
N ASP A 114 -33.07 1.33 -13.57
CA ASP A 114 -33.12 0.45 -14.73
C ASP A 114 -32.55 -0.96 -14.40
N LYS A 115 -33.33 -1.99 -14.74
CA LYS A 115 -32.98 -3.39 -14.49
C LYS A 115 -31.82 -3.86 -15.36
N LYS A 116 -31.72 -3.37 -16.61
CA LYS A 116 -30.65 -3.77 -17.53
C LYS A 116 -29.29 -3.27 -17.02
N THR A 117 -29.19 -1.97 -16.76
CA THR A 117 -28.00 -1.32 -16.21
C THR A 117 -27.56 -1.98 -14.90
N LYS A 118 -28.51 -2.27 -14.01
CA LYS A 118 -28.23 -2.98 -12.76
C LYS A 118 -27.66 -4.39 -12.99
N GLY A 119 -28.18 -5.13 -13.97
CA GLY A 119 -27.68 -6.45 -14.35
C GLY A 119 -26.26 -6.38 -14.89
N ASP A 120 -26.00 -5.47 -15.83
CA ASP A 120 -24.70 -5.28 -16.47
C ASP A 120 -23.63 -4.86 -15.46
N MET A 121 -23.94 -3.90 -14.59
CA MET A 121 -23.02 -3.47 -13.52
C MET A 121 -22.75 -4.58 -12.50
N MET A 122 -23.77 -5.38 -12.15
CA MET A 122 -23.59 -6.50 -11.23
C MET A 122 -22.79 -7.66 -11.86
N HIS A 123 -22.87 -7.82 -13.18
CA HIS A 123 -22.04 -8.76 -13.93
C HIS A 123 -20.56 -8.34 -13.88
N LEU A 124 -20.29 -7.06 -14.12
CA LEU A 124 -18.95 -6.49 -14.00
C LEU A 124 -18.42 -6.58 -12.56
N HIS A 125 -19.25 -6.25 -11.56
CA HIS A 125 -18.89 -6.39 -10.14
C HIS A 125 -18.42 -7.80 -9.79
N LYS A 126 -19.18 -8.83 -10.20
CA LYS A 126 -18.84 -10.23 -9.93
C LYS A 126 -17.63 -10.69 -10.73
N SER A 127 -17.45 -10.21 -11.95
CA SER A 127 -16.27 -10.50 -12.79
C SER A 127 -15.00 -9.93 -12.18
N ALA A 128 -15.03 -8.65 -11.79
CA ALA A 128 -13.94 -7.99 -11.09
C ALA A 128 -13.66 -8.63 -9.72
N GLY A 129 -14.70 -9.04 -8.98
CA GLY A 129 -14.55 -9.76 -7.73
C GLY A 129 -13.91 -11.15 -7.89
N THR A 130 -14.22 -11.85 -8.99
CA THR A 130 -13.59 -13.12 -9.34
C THR A 130 -12.12 -12.93 -9.72
N LEU A 131 -11.80 -11.88 -10.50
CA LEU A 131 -10.42 -11.49 -10.79
C LEU A 131 -9.64 -11.16 -9.51
N ALA A 132 -10.24 -10.39 -8.60
CA ALA A 132 -9.64 -10.08 -7.30
C ALA A 132 -9.38 -11.35 -6.47
N ALA A 133 -10.29 -12.33 -6.49
CA ALA A 133 -10.08 -13.62 -5.82
C ALA A 133 -8.89 -14.40 -6.40
N MET A 134 -8.69 -14.36 -7.72
CA MET A 134 -7.54 -15.00 -8.38
C MET A 134 -6.23 -14.29 -8.01
N LEU A 135 -6.22 -12.96 -8.03
CA LEU A 135 -5.06 -12.14 -7.69
C LEU A 135 -4.72 -12.17 -6.20
N LEU A 136 -5.69 -12.48 -5.33
CA LEU A 136 -5.49 -12.59 -3.89
C LEU A 136 -4.47 -13.68 -3.53
N VAL A 137 -4.46 -14.81 -4.25
CA VAL A 137 -3.55 -15.94 -3.97
C VAL A 137 -2.07 -15.53 -4.09
N PRO A 138 -1.58 -15.03 -5.25
CA PRO A 138 -0.20 -14.58 -5.36
C PRO A 138 0.07 -13.36 -4.48
N ARG A 139 -0.93 -12.49 -4.24
CA ARG A 139 -0.79 -11.33 -3.34
C ARG A 139 -0.44 -11.75 -1.92
N VAL A 140 -1.18 -12.71 -1.35
CA VAL A 140 -0.92 -13.23 -0.01
C VAL A 140 0.39 -14.00 0.03
N GLY A 141 0.68 -14.83 -0.98
CA GLY A 141 1.94 -15.57 -1.06
C GLY A 141 3.17 -14.66 -1.03
N ILE A 142 3.18 -13.61 -1.86
CA ILE A 142 4.30 -12.64 -1.90
C ILE A 142 4.38 -11.85 -0.60
N ARG A 143 3.24 -11.50 0.01
CA ARG A 143 3.23 -10.78 1.28
C ARG A 143 3.82 -11.62 2.42
N LEU A 144 3.61 -12.93 2.43
CA LEU A 144 4.21 -13.83 3.43
C LEU A 144 5.72 -14.04 3.18
N ALA A 145 6.16 -14.01 1.92
CA ALA A 145 7.57 -14.16 1.54
C ALA A 145 8.40 -12.87 1.67
N SER A 146 7.77 -11.69 1.68
CA SER A 146 8.46 -10.40 1.68
C SER A 146 8.66 -9.85 3.09
N LYS A 147 9.86 -9.34 3.39
CA LYS A 147 10.11 -8.49 4.56
C LYS A 147 9.51 -7.10 4.31
N LEU A 148 8.88 -6.53 5.33
CA LEU A 148 8.32 -5.18 5.23
C LEU A 148 9.42 -4.15 5.47
N PRO A 149 9.50 -3.11 4.62
CA PRO A 149 10.39 -2.00 4.89
C PRO A 149 10.01 -1.32 6.20
N ALA A 150 11.01 -0.73 6.87
CA ALA A 150 10.80 0.01 8.11
C ALA A 150 9.83 1.18 7.88
N LEU A 151 8.93 1.41 8.85
CA LEU A 151 8.04 2.57 8.79
C LEU A 151 8.88 3.85 8.89
N PRO A 152 8.56 4.90 8.11
CA PRO A 152 9.21 6.19 8.25
C PRO A 152 8.97 6.76 9.66
N SER A 153 9.82 7.69 10.10
CA SER A 153 9.64 8.37 11.38
C SER A 153 8.28 9.07 11.43
N GLY A 154 7.49 8.78 12.46
CA GLY A 154 6.15 9.33 12.63
C GLY A 154 5.64 9.20 14.06
N HIS A 155 4.54 9.89 14.36
CA HIS A 155 3.94 9.87 15.69
C HIS A 155 3.36 8.47 15.99
N ALA A 156 3.48 8.00 17.24
CA ALA A 156 3.07 6.63 17.60
C ALA A 156 1.60 6.32 17.27
N LEU A 157 0.71 7.32 17.37
CA LEU A 157 -0.70 7.20 17.01
C LEU A 157 -0.91 6.98 15.50
N GLU A 158 -0.11 7.62 14.65
CA GLU A 158 -0.18 7.45 13.20
C GLU A 158 0.27 6.05 12.79
N HIS A 159 1.32 5.55 13.43
CA HIS A 159 1.80 4.18 13.20
C HIS A 159 0.76 3.15 13.66
N LEU A 160 0.10 3.39 14.78
CA LEU A 160 -0.98 2.53 15.25
C LEU A 160 -2.17 2.55 14.28
N ALA A 161 -2.60 3.73 13.84
CA ALA A 161 -3.67 3.90 12.86
C ALA A 161 -3.33 3.21 11.52
N ALA A 162 -2.10 3.36 11.04
CA ALA A 162 -1.63 2.69 9.83
C ALA A 162 -1.65 1.16 9.98
N ARG A 163 -1.22 0.62 11.13
CA ARG A 163 -1.22 -0.83 11.39
C ARG A 163 -2.65 -1.39 11.42
N ILE A 164 -3.56 -0.72 12.14
CA ILE A 164 -4.97 -1.13 12.23
C ILE A 164 -5.64 -1.01 10.87
N GLY A 165 -5.43 0.10 10.16
CA GLY A 165 -6.00 0.34 8.84
C GLY A 165 -5.55 -0.72 7.83
N HIS A 166 -4.25 -1.01 7.75
CA HIS A 166 -3.74 -2.07 6.89
C HIS A 166 -4.28 -3.45 7.29
N ALA A 167 -4.32 -3.77 8.59
CA ALA A 167 -4.88 -5.05 9.06
C ALA A 167 -6.35 -5.21 8.64
N GLY A 168 -7.16 -4.16 8.80
CA GLY A 168 -8.55 -4.13 8.35
C GLY A 168 -8.69 -4.28 6.84
N LEU A 169 -7.82 -3.62 6.06
CA LEU A 169 -7.81 -3.76 4.60
C LEU A 169 -7.42 -5.17 4.17
N TYR A 170 -6.43 -5.81 4.81
CA TYR A 170 -6.07 -7.19 4.52
C TYR A 170 -7.22 -8.16 4.86
N ALA A 171 -7.89 -7.96 6.00
CA ALA A 171 -9.06 -8.74 6.37
C ALA A 171 -10.19 -8.57 5.36
N GLY A 172 -10.54 -7.33 5.01
CA GLY A 172 -11.57 -7.03 4.02
C GLY A 172 -11.24 -7.56 2.62
N MET A 173 -10.00 -7.36 2.17
CA MET A 173 -9.50 -7.86 0.88
C MET A 173 -9.50 -9.39 0.78
N THR A 174 -9.43 -10.10 1.91
CA THR A 174 -9.51 -11.56 1.94
C THR A 174 -10.95 -12.04 2.06
N ILE A 175 -11.71 -11.49 3.01
CA ILE A 175 -13.06 -11.95 3.32
C ILE A 175 -14.05 -11.60 2.21
N MET A 176 -13.91 -10.43 1.56
CA MET A 176 -14.85 -10.00 0.51
C MET A 176 -14.80 -10.93 -0.72
N PRO A 177 -13.64 -11.22 -1.34
CA PRO A 177 -13.59 -12.14 -2.47
C PRO A 177 -13.97 -13.57 -2.08
N VAL A 178 -13.54 -14.05 -0.91
CA VAL A 178 -13.87 -15.41 -0.43
C VAL A 178 -15.38 -15.58 -0.26
N THR A 179 -16.05 -14.63 0.38
CA THR A 179 -17.52 -14.67 0.55
C THR A 179 -18.25 -14.54 -0.80
N GLY A 180 -17.71 -13.75 -1.73
CA GLY A 180 -18.22 -13.66 -3.11
C GLY A 180 -18.12 -14.98 -3.87
N VAL A 181 -16.96 -15.66 -3.79
CA VAL A 181 -16.73 -16.97 -4.38
C VAL A 181 -17.66 -18.03 -3.79
N VAL A 182 -17.78 -18.07 -2.46
CA VAL A 182 -18.69 -19.00 -1.76
C VAL A 182 -20.14 -18.79 -2.22
N MET A 183 -20.59 -17.54 -2.34
CA MET A 183 -21.93 -17.20 -2.81
C MET A 183 -22.17 -17.68 -4.26
N GLY A 184 -21.24 -17.40 -5.18
CA GLY A 184 -21.38 -17.79 -6.59
C GLY A 184 -21.29 -19.30 -6.81
N TYR A 185 -20.33 -19.94 -6.13
CA TYR A 185 -20.06 -21.37 -6.26
C TYR A 185 -21.16 -22.23 -5.62
N TYR A 186 -21.44 -22.05 -4.32
CA TYR A 186 -22.44 -22.86 -3.62
C TYR A 186 -23.89 -22.45 -3.92
N GLY A 187 -24.09 -21.23 -4.43
CA GLY A 187 -25.38 -20.77 -4.94
C GLY A 187 -25.76 -21.39 -6.29
N GLY A 188 -24.84 -22.10 -6.94
CA GLY A 188 -25.09 -22.86 -8.18
C GLY A 188 -25.25 -22.01 -9.44
N LYS A 189 -25.06 -20.68 -9.34
CA LYS A 189 -25.12 -19.74 -10.49
C LYS A 189 -23.79 -19.63 -11.23
N GLY A 190 -22.70 -20.12 -10.63
CA GLY A 190 -21.35 -19.96 -11.16
C GLY A 190 -20.75 -18.59 -10.86
N LEU A 191 -19.50 -18.43 -11.28
CA LEU A 191 -18.72 -17.20 -11.10
C LEU A 191 -18.51 -16.59 -12.49
N PRO A 192 -19.21 -15.50 -12.83
CA PRO A 192 -18.98 -14.83 -14.10
C PRO A 192 -17.56 -14.25 -14.12
N PHE A 193 -16.91 -14.37 -15.27
CA PHE A 193 -15.55 -13.88 -15.52
C PHE A 193 -15.51 -13.23 -16.90
N PHE A 194 -15.96 -11.97 -16.95
CA PHE A 194 -16.08 -11.18 -18.17
C PHE A 194 -16.95 -11.89 -19.23
N THR A 195 -16.33 -12.51 -20.24
CA THR A 195 -17.01 -13.25 -21.32
C THR A 195 -17.25 -14.72 -20.98
N THR A 196 -16.54 -15.25 -19.99
CA THR A 196 -16.60 -16.67 -19.59
C THR A 196 -17.34 -16.80 -18.25
N THR A 197 -17.80 -18.00 -17.91
CA THR A 197 -18.35 -18.30 -16.58
C THR A 197 -17.70 -19.55 -16.03
N ILE A 198 -17.16 -19.46 -14.82
CA ILE A 198 -16.62 -20.61 -14.10
C ILE A 198 -17.82 -21.37 -13.50
N PRO A 199 -17.94 -22.69 -13.75
CA PRO A 199 -19.06 -23.47 -13.26
C PRO A 199 -19.11 -23.46 -11.73
N GLY A 200 -20.33 -23.34 -11.20
CA GLY A 200 -20.59 -23.46 -9.77
C GLY A 200 -20.59 -24.91 -9.32
N ALA A 201 -20.91 -25.12 -8.03
CA ALA A 201 -21.03 -26.45 -7.47
C ALA A 201 -22.09 -27.30 -8.22
N PRO A 202 -21.82 -28.59 -8.47
CA PRO A 202 -22.81 -29.58 -8.91
C PRO A 202 -24.04 -29.55 -8.00
N LYS A 203 -25.22 -29.94 -8.53
CA LYS A 203 -26.50 -29.80 -7.81
C LYS A 203 -26.45 -30.44 -6.41
N GLU A 204 -25.73 -31.54 -6.28
CA GLU A 204 -25.55 -32.36 -5.09
C GLU A 204 -24.71 -31.64 -4.02
N LYS A 205 -23.84 -30.72 -4.43
CA LYS A 205 -22.95 -29.94 -3.56
C LYS A 205 -23.43 -28.51 -3.32
N ARG A 206 -24.61 -28.14 -3.84
CA ARG A 206 -25.19 -26.81 -3.63
C ARG A 206 -25.63 -26.64 -2.18
N ASN A 207 -25.36 -25.48 -1.62
CA ASN A 207 -25.79 -25.14 -0.26
C ASN A 207 -26.34 -23.71 -0.24
N GLY A 208 -27.66 -23.59 -0.44
CA GLY A 208 -28.35 -22.30 -0.46
C GLY A 208 -28.28 -21.55 0.87
N LYS A 209 -28.25 -22.28 2.01
CA LYS A 209 -28.10 -21.68 3.33
C LYS A 209 -26.73 -21.01 3.48
N LEU A 210 -25.66 -21.71 3.09
CA LEU A 210 -24.30 -21.19 3.10
C LEU A 210 -24.16 -19.98 2.16
N ALA A 211 -24.69 -20.08 0.94
CA ALA A 211 -24.67 -18.97 -0.01
C ALA A 211 -25.43 -17.74 0.50
N GLY A 212 -26.58 -17.95 1.17
CA GLY A 212 -27.36 -16.87 1.79
C GLY A 212 -26.65 -16.22 2.98
N GLN A 213 -25.94 -17.00 3.80
CA GLN A 213 -25.11 -16.47 4.88
C GLN A 213 -23.92 -15.67 4.32
N ALA A 214 -23.23 -16.19 3.32
CA ALA A 214 -22.14 -15.51 2.64
C ALA A 214 -22.59 -14.17 2.04
N PHE A 215 -23.77 -14.12 1.41
CA PHE A 215 -24.35 -12.86 0.92
C PHE A 215 -24.59 -11.83 2.04
N LYS A 216 -25.16 -12.26 3.17
CA LYS A 216 -25.40 -11.37 4.33
C LYS A 216 -24.09 -10.79 4.87
N ILE A 217 -23.07 -11.64 5.01
CA ILE A 217 -21.74 -11.24 5.48
C ILE A 217 -21.10 -10.27 4.47
N HIS A 218 -21.10 -10.62 3.19
CA HIS A 218 -20.52 -9.81 2.12
C HIS A 218 -21.16 -8.42 2.05
N LYS A 219 -22.49 -8.34 2.12
CA LYS A 219 -23.21 -7.06 2.13
C LYS A 219 -22.89 -6.23 3.37
N LYS A 220 -22.86 -6.84 4.56
CA LYS A 220 -22.57 -6.14 5.82
C LYS A 220 -21.13 -5.66 5.91
N LEU A 221 -20.17 -6.46 5.43
CA LEU A 221 -18.74 -6.12 5.45
C LEU A 221 -18.34 -5.17 4.32
N GLY A 222 -19.10 -5.12 3.23
CA GLY A 222 -18.82 -4.20 2.12
C GLY A 222 -18.81 -2.73 2.55
N ILE A 223 -19.75 -2.31 3.40
CA ILE A 223 -19.87 -0.92 3.87
C ILE A 223 -18.62 -0.45 4.65
N PRO A 224 -18.19 -1.13 5.75
CA PRO A 224 -16.99 -0.72 6.47
C PRO A 224 -15.72 -0.90 5.63
N PHE A 225 -15.67 -1.88 4.72
CA PHE A 225 -14.53 -2.07 3.84
C PHE A 225 -14.38 -0.93 2.82
N GLU A 226 -15.48 -0.46 2.23
CA GLU A 226 -15.51 0.70 1.34
C GLU A 226 -15.06 1.97 2.07
N ALA A 227 -15.57 2.21 3.28
CA ALA A 227 -15.15 3.34 4.12
C ALA A 227 -13.65 3.28 4.46
N LEU A 228 -13.14 2.09 4.82
CA LEU A 228 -11.73 1.90 5.14
C LEU A 228 -10.83 2.08 3.92
N PHE A 229 -11.27 1.61 2.75
CA PHE A 229 -10.57 1.82 1.48
C PHE A 229 -10.50 3.31 1.11
N GLY A 230 -11.60 4.04 1.26
CA GLY A 230 -11.62 5.49 1.08
C GLY A 230 -10.69 6.22 2.07
N ALA A 231 -10.73 5.84 3.34
CA ALA A 231 -9.84 6.40 4.36
C ALA A 231 -8.36 6.12 4.06
N HIS A 232 -8.04 4.95 3.51
CA HIS A 232 -6.68 4.62 3.09
C HIS A 232 -6.19 5.51 1.94
N ILE A 233 -7.00 5.69 0.90
CA ILE A 233 -6.68 6.62 -0.19
C ILE A 233 -6.50 8.04 0.34
N GLY A 234 -7.40 8.49 1.23
CA GLY A 234 -7.32 9.79 1.87
C GLY A 234 -6.04 9.96 2.70
N ALA A 235 -5.64 8.94 3.45
CA ALA A 235 -4.38 8.94 4.20
C ALA A 235 -3.17 9.02 3.26
N VAL A 236 -3.14 8.24 2.18
CA VAL A 236 -2.05 8.34 1.18
C VAL A 236 -1.99 9.76 0.60
N GLY A 237 -3.13 10.34 0.25
CA GLY A 237 -3.21 11.73 -0.24
C GLY A 237 -2.72 12.75 0.78
N TYR A 238 -3.13 12.64 2.05
CA TYR A 238 -2.68 13.52 3.13
C TYR A 238 -1.17 13.44 3.35
N HIS A 239 -0.61 12.23 3.41
CA HIS A 239 0.82 12.05 3.59
C HIS A 239 1.64 12.51 2.37
N HIS A 240 1.09 12.39 1.17
CA HIS A 240 1.74 12.88 -0.05
C HIS A 240 1.71 14.41 -0.15
N VAL A 241 0.54 15.04 0.02
CA VAL A 241 0.34 16.48 -0.22
C VAL A 241 0.75 17.33 0.98
N VAL A 242 0.42 16.91 2.22
CA VAL A 242 0.65 17.72 3.42
C VAL A 242 1.99 17.40 4.06
N LYS A 243 2.37 16.10 4.10
CA LYS A 243 3.61 15.67 4.75
C LYS A 243 4.79 15.49 3.79
N ASN A 244 4.58 15.69 2.48
CA ASN A 244 5.60 15.52 1.44
C ASN A 244 6.36 14.18 1.54
N GLN A 245 5.69 13.12 1.99
CA GLN A 245 6.32 11.81 2.14
C GLN A 245 6.23 11.02 0.82
N PRO A 246 7.31 10.33 0.40
CA PRO A 246 7.36 9.60 -0.86
C PRO A 246 6.64 8.24 -0.81
N ILE A 247 5.57 8.10 -0.02
CA ILE A 247 4.83 6.84 0.15
C ILE A 247 4.19 6.41 -1.16
N LEU A 248 3.63 7.37 -1.90
CA LEU A 248 3.02 7.13 -3.21
C LEU A 248 4.07 6.69 -4.24
N TRP A 249 5.25 7.33 -4.24
CA TRP A 249 6.35 7.00 -5.15
C TRP A 249 6.91 5.60 -4.92
N GLY A 250 6.97 5.16 -3.66
CA GLY A 250 7.36 3.79 -3.30
C GLY A 250 6.42 2.71 -3.88
N MET A 251 5.16 3.05 -4.17
CA MET A 251 4.20 2.13 -4.81
C MET A 251 4.09 2.32 -6.33
N LEU A 252 4.46 3.47 -6.89
CA LEU A 252 4.50 3.71 -8.35
C LEU A 252 5.81 3.25 -9.01
N GLY A 253 6.84 2.93 -8.22
CA GLY A 253 8.14 2.49 -8.75
C GLY A 253 9.03 3.66 -9.20
N GLY A 254 8.64 4.89 -8.85
CA GLY A 254 9.45 6.08 -9.09
C GLY A 254 10.56 6.17 -8.05
N HIS A 255 11.81 6.28 -8.50
CA HIS A 255 12.90 6.78 -7.67
C HIS A 255 12.47 8.14 -7.12
N ALA A 256 12.42 8.29 -5.80
CA ALA A 256 12.36 9.60 -5.19
C ALA A 256 13.66 10.33 -5.58
N VAL A 257 13.60 11.18 -6.60
CA VAL A 257 14.64 12.19 -6.78
C VAL A 257 14.40 13.18 -5.65
N ALA A 258 15.27 13.10 -4.65
CA ALA A 258 15.37 14.03 -3.55
C ALA A 258 15.84 15.40 -4.03
#